data_AF-P07635-F1
#
_entry.id   AF-P07635-F1
#
_cell.length_a   1.000
_cell.length_b   1.000
_cell.length_c   1.000
_cell.angle_alpha   90.00
_cell.angle_beta   90.00
_cell.angle_gamma   90.00
#
_symmetry.space_group_name_H-M   'P 1'
#
loop_
_entity.id
_entity.type
_entity.pdbx_description
1 polymer ?
#
loop_
_entity_poly.entity_id
_entity_poly.type
_entity_poly.pdbx_seq_one_letter_code
_entity_poly.pdbx_strand_id
1 'polypeptide(L)'
;MLLQAFIFLLAGFAAKISALMTNETSDRPLVHFTPNKGWMNDPNGLWYDAKEGKWHLYFQYNPNDTVWGLPLFWVNMTTGVDNLFYIDKFQVREVK
;
A
#
# COMPACT_ATOMS: atom_id res chain seq x y z
N MET A 1 3.45 44.18 12.24
CA MET A 1 4.31 42.97 12.29
C MET A 1 3.57 41.74 12.81
N LEU A 2 2.91 41.78 13.98
CA LEU A 2 2.18 40.63 14.53
C LEU A 2 1.06 40.08 13.61
N LEU A 3 0.24 40.98 13.03
CA LEU A 3 -0.83 40.59 12.09
C LEU A 3 -0.30 39.89 10.83
N GLN A 4 0.86 40.33 10.32
CA GLN A 4 1.47 39.75 9.12
C GLN A 4 2.05 38.35 9.40
N ALA A 5 2.64 38.13 10.57
CA ALA A 5 3.08 36.80 11.00
C ALA A 5 1.90 35.81 11.12
N PHE A 6 0.75 36.27 11.63
CA PHE A 6 -0.46 35.45 11.74
C PHE A 6 -1.02 35.05 10.36
N ILE A 7 -1.03 35.98 9.39
CA ILE A 7 -1.45 35.68 8.01
C ILE A 7 -0.55 34.61 7.38
N PHE A 8 0.78 34.70 7.55
CA PHE A 8 1.70 33.67 7.04
C PHE A 8 1.49 32.31 7.70
N LEU A 9 1.22 32.27 9.01
CA LEU A 9 0.90 31.03 9.71
C LEU A 9 -0.38 30.39 9.19
N LEU A 10 -1.45 31.18 9.00
CA LEU A 10 -2.71 30.69 8.42
C LEU A 10 -2.53 30.21 6.98
N ALA A 11 -1.81 30.95 6.14
CA ALA A 11 -1.54 30.56 4.77
C ALA A 11 -0.74 29.24 4.71
N GLY A 12 0.27 29.09 5.56
CA GLY A 12 1.04 27.86 5.69
C GLY A 12 0.18 26.68 6.19
N PHE A 13 -0.70 26.91 7.15
CA PHE A 13 -1.62 25.89 7.64
C PHE A 13 -2.63 25.46 6.57
N ALA A 14 -3.26 26.41 5.89
CA ALA A 14 -4.18 26.15 4.79
C ALA A 14 -3.50 25.35 3.66
N ALA A 15 -2.27 25.73 3.28
CA ALA A 15 -1.50 24.99 2.28
C ALA A 15 -1.21 23.53 2.71
N LYS A 16 -0.92 23.30 4.00
CA LYS A 16 -0.75 21.92 4.54
C LYS A 16 -2.04 21.12 4.48
N ILE A 17 -3.19 21.71 4.82
CA ILE A 17 -4.50 21.05 4.70
C ILE A 17 -4.79 20.73 3.25
N SER A 18 -4.60 21.67 2.32
CA SER A 18 -4.79 21.42 0.89
C SER A 18 -3.90 20.28 0.38
N ALA A 19 -2.61 20.25 0.74
CA ALA A 19 -1.70 19.19 0.35
C ALA A 19 -2.15 17.80 0.87
N LEU A 20 -2.65 17.74 2.10
CA LEU A 20 -3.18 16.51 2.68
C LEU A 20 -4.43 16.03 1.94
N MET A 21 -5.34 16.94 1.57
CA MET A 21 -6.55 16.62 0.81
C MET A 21 -6.26 16.25 -0.66
N THR A 22 -5.18 16.74 -1.26
CA THR A 22 -4.79 16.36 -2.63
C THR A 22 -4.08 15.02 -2.72
N ASN A 23 -3.54 14.50 -1.61
CA ASN A 23 -2.90 13.18 -1.60
C ASN A 23 -3.91 12.03 -1.89
N GLU A 24 -5.20 12.36 -1.91
CA GLU A 24 -6.30 11.48 -2.34
C GLU A 24 -6.25 11.10 -3.84
N THR A 25 -5.47 11.78 -4.68
CA THR A 25 -5.40 11.47 -6.13
C THR A 25 -4.44 10.33 -6.47
N SER A 26 -4.17 9.43 -5.54
CA SER A 26 -3.51 8.18 -5.90
C SER A 26 -4.50 7.36 -6.73
N ASP A 27 -4.16 7.04 -7.99
CA ASP A 27 -4.95 6.12 -8.83
C ASP A 27 -5.01 4.68 -8.28
N ARG A 28 -4.52 4.48 -7.04
CA ARG A 28 -4.48 3.21 -6.34
C ARG A 28 -5.70 3.07 -5.43
N PRO A 29 -6.28 1.88 -5.34
CA PRO A 29 -7.40 1.65 -4.43
C PRO A 29 -7.04 1.94 -2.97
N LEU A 30 -7.96 2.55 -2.22
CA LEU A 30 -7.78 2.85 -0.80
C LEU A 30 -7.88 1.61 0.11
N VAL A 31 -8.71 0.64 -0.28
CA VAL A 31 -9.04 -0.54 0.55
C VAL A 31 -8.60 -1.85 -0.10
N HIS A 32 -8.33 -1.84 -1.41
CA HIS A 32 -7.90 -3.03 -2.14
C HIS A 32 -6.38 -3.02 -2.27
N PHE A 33 -5.71 -4.04 -1.72
CA PHE A 33 -4.27 -4.16 -1.83
C PHE A 33 -3.83 -4.26 -3.30
N THR A 34 -2.77 -3.54 -3.65
CA THR A 34 -2.15 -3.57 -4.97
C THR A 34 -0.63 -3.50 -4.82
N PRO A 35 0.19 -4.32 -5.53
CA PRO A 35 1.64 -4.21 -5.47
C PRO A 35 2.11 -2.95 -6.21
N ASN A 36 3.27 -2.41 -5.82
CA ASN A 36 3.77 -1.14 -6.36
C ASN A 36 3.91 -1.11 -7.89
N LYS A 37 4.06 -2.27 -8.54
CA LYS A 37 4.16 -2.41 -10.00
C LYS A 37 3.69 -3.80 -10.43
N GLY A 38 3.56 -3.99 -11.74
CA GLY A 38 3.30 -5.29 -12.36
C GLY A 38 1.83 -5.71 -12.29
N TRP A 39 1.58 -6.95 -12.68
CA TRP A 39 0.26 -7.57 -12.67
C TRP A 39 0.06 -8.45 -11.44
N MET A 40 -1.16 -8.47 -10.89
CA MET A 40 -1.57 -9.37 -9.82
C MET A 40 -2.95 -9.99 -10.09
N ASN A 41 -3.20 -11.21 -9.61
CA ASN A 41 -4.55 -11.76 -9.46
C ASN A 41 -4.62 -12.88 -8.40
N ASP A 42 -5.78 -13.55 -8.37
CA ASP A 42 -6.04 -14.77 -7.61
C ASP A 42 -5.66 -14.63 -6.15
N PRO A 43 -6.24 -13.63 -5.44
CA PRO A 43 -6.01 -13.47 -4.03
C PRO A 43 -6.43 -14.75 -3.33
N ASN A 44 -5.47 -15.37 -2.64
CA ASN A 44 -5.66 -16.59 -1.91
C ASN A 44 -5.44 -16.31 -0.43
N GLY A 45 -6.52 -16.24 0.34
CA GLY A 45 -6.49 -16.18 1.79
C GLY A 45 -5.91 -14.88 2.37
N LEU A 46 -6.80 -14.00 2.85
CA LEU A 46 -6.45 -13.06 3.91
C LEU A 46 -6.70 -13.77 5.24
N TRP A 47 -5.65 -13.99 6.02
CA TRP A 47 -5.80 -14.60 7.34
C TRP A 47 -4.90 -13.92 8.36
N TYR A 48 -5.32 -14.00 9.62
CA TYR A 48 -4.62 -13.40 10.75
C TYR A 48 -3.90 -14.47 11.56
N ASP A 49 -2.58 -14.31 11.69
CA ASP A 49 -1.77 -15.09 12.63
C ASP A 49 -1.80 -14.41 14.00
N ALA A 50 -2.63 -14.92 14.90
CA ALA A 50 -2.75 -14.41 16.26
C ALA A 50 -1.49 -14.62 17.13
N LYS A 51 -0.56 -15.49 16.73
CA LYS A 51 0.69 -15.70 17.46
C LYS A 51 1.72 -14.62 17.12
N GLU A 52 1.80 -14.23 15.86
CA GLU A 52 2.69 -13.15 15.40
C GLU A 52 2.03 -11.77 15.44
N GLY A 53 0.71 -11.72 15.56
CA GLY A 53 -0.09 -10.51 15.46
C GLY A 53 -0.13 -9.94 14.04
N LYS A 54 0.03 -10.76 13.00
CA LYS A 54 0.19 -10.28 11.61
C LYS A 54 -0.88 -10.82 10.69
N TRP A 55 -1.27 -10.01 9.71
CA TRP A 55 -2.08 -10.47 8.59
C TRP A 55 -1.21 -10.99 7.46
N HIS A 56 -1.63 -12.09 6.86
CA HIS A 56 -1.01 -12.73 5.71
C HIS A 56 -1.93 -12.63 4.51
N LEU A 57 -1.38 -12.28 3.35
CA LEU A 57 -2.07 -12.20 2.08
C LEU A 57 -1.23 -12.90 1.00
N TYR A 58 -1.87 -13.77 0.20
CA TYR A 58 -1.24 -14.43 -0.94
C TYR A 58 -1.93 -14.09 -2.25
N PHE A 59 -1.18 -14.04 -3.34
CA PHE A 59 -1.68 -13.76 -4.68
C PHE A 59 -0.64 -14.15 -5.74
N GLN A 60 -1.08 -14.32 -6.99
CA GLN A 60 -0.20 -14.47 -8.14
C GLN A 60 0.31 -13.11 -8.59
N TYR A 61 1.56 -13.05 -9.03
CA TYR A 61 2.26 -11.81 -9.32
C TYR A 61 3.18 -11.97 -10.52
N ASN A 62 3.07 -11.03 -11.47
CA ASN A 62 4.03 -10.85 -12.55
C ASN A 62 4.67 -9.46 -12.41
N PRO A 63 5.93 -9.37 -11.94
CA PRO A 63 6.62 -8.08 -11.76
C PRO A 63 7.09 -7.42 -13.06
N ASN A 64 7.07 -8.16 -14.16
CA ASN A 64 7.73 -7.78 -15.41
C ASN A 64 6.75 -7.26 -16.48
N ASP A 65 5.45 -7.45 -16.26
CA ASP A 65 4.42 -7.02 -17.20
C ASP A 65 3.14 -6.60 -16.47
N THR A 66 2.23 -5.93 -17.18
CA THR A 66 0.89 -5.54 -16.72
C THR A 66 -0.18 -6.56 -17.11
N VAL A 67 0.23 -7.71 -17.65
CA VAL A 67 -0.65 -8.83 -18.01
C VAL A 67 -0.18 -10.12 -17.34
N TRP A 68 -1.09 -11.09 -17.27
CA TRP A 68 -0.74 -12.46 -16.91
C TRP A 68 0.31 -13.00 -17.90
N GLY A 69 1.37 -13.63 -17.39
CA GLY A 69 2.44 -14.19 -18.20
C GLY A 69 3.48 -14.91 -17.36
N LEU A 70 4.25 -15.80 -17.99
CA LEU A 70 5.36 -16.49 -17.36
C LEU A 70 6.67 -15.67 -17.52
N PRO A 71 7.59 -15.72 -16.54
CA PRO A 71 7.47 -16.43 -15.27
C PRO A 71 6.47 -15.75 -14.32
N LEU A 72 5.67 -16.58 -13.64
CA LEU A 72 4.67 -16.14 -12.68
C LEU A 72 5.11 -16.54 -11.27
N PHE A 73 4.86 -15.67 -10.31
CA PHE A 73 5.31 -15.83 -8.94
C PHE A 73 4.12 -15.88 -7.99
N TRP A 74 4.25 -16.63 -6.91
CA TRP A 74 3.36 -16.47 -5.75
C TRP A 74 4.00 -15.55 -4.74
N VAL A 75 3.20 -14.61 -4.24
CA VAL A 75 3.60 -13.70 -3.17
C VAL A 75 3.01 -14.15 -1.85
N ASN A 76 3.81 -14.05 -0.79
CA ASN A 76 3.33 -14.00 0.58
C ASN A 76 3.67 -12.62 1.13
N MET A 77 2.65 -11.84 1.44
CA MET A 77 2.77 -10.53 2.05
C MET A 77 2.32 -10.59 3.50
N THR A 78 3.09 -9.99 4.40
CA THR A 78 2.71 -9.83 5.81
C THR A 78 2.63 -8.38 6.21
N THR A 79 1.69 -8.07 7.09
CA THR A 79 1.52 -6.72 7.62
C THR A 79 2.39 -6.46 8.85
N GLY A 80 2.39 -5.21 9.31
CA GLY A 80 2.85 -4.88 10.65
C GLY A 80 2.00 -5.56 11.72
N VAL A 81 2.56 -5.67 12.93
CA VAL A 81 1.83 -6.22 14.08
C VAL A 81 0.58 -5.38 14.33
N ASP A 82 -0.58 -6.04 14.35
CA ASP A 82 -1.91 -5.47 14.57
C ASP A 82 -2.29 -4.32 13.62
N ASN A 83 -1.62 -4.20 12.46
CA ASN A 83 -1.85 -3.11 11.52
C ASN A 83 -2.03 -3.65 10.09
N LEU A 84 -3.29 -3.93 9.72
CA LEU A 84 -3.67 -4.46 8.40
C LEU A 84 -3.21 -3.58 7.22
N PHE A 85 -3.10 -2.26 7.43
CA PHE A 85 -2.82 -1.30 6.37
C PHE A 85 -1.33 -1.03 6.17
N TYR A 86 -0.47 -1.53 7.06
CA TYR A 86 0.97 -1.37 6.96
C TYR A 86 1.63 -2.68 6.51
N ILE A 87 2.35 -2.65 5.40
CA ILE A 87 3.05 -3.81 4.86
C ILE A 87 4.44 -3.87 5.48
N ASP A 88 4.76 -4.98 6.15
CA ASP A 88 6.07 -5.21 6.78
C ASP A 88 7.00 -6.02 5.87
N LYS A 89 6.47 -7.06 5.22
CA LYS A 89 7.26 -7.96 4.40
C LYS A 89 6.52 -8.37 3.13
N PHE A 90 7.22 -8.31 2.01
CA PHE A 90 6.76 -8.78 0.71
C PHE A 90 7.73 -9.84 0.21
N GLN A 91 7.30 -11.11 0.17
CA GLN A 91 8.16 -12.23 -0.28
C GLN A 91 7.61 -12.80 -1.57
N VAL A 92 8.47 -12.85 -2.60
CA VAL A 92 8.13 -13.38 -3.92
C VAL A 92 8.80 -14.74 -4.08
N ARG A 93 8.04 -15.74 -4.53
CA ARG A 93 8.58 -17.06 -4.90
C ARG A 93 8.15 -17.44 -6.30
N GLU A 94 9.11 -17.87 -7.11
CA GLU A 94 8.88 -18.40 -8.44
C GLU A 94 8.18 -19.76 -8.35
N VAL A 95 7.19 -19.98 -9.22
CA VAL A 95 6.65 -21.32 -9.43
C VAL A 95 7.65 -22.08 -10.28
N LYS A 96 8.39 -23.00 -9.64
CA LYS A 96 9.28 -23.93 -10.33
C LYS A 96 8.50 -25.08 -10.95
#